data_AF-A0A229HIB8-F1
#
_entry.id   AF-A0A229HIB8-F1
#
_cell.length_a   1.000
_cell.length_b   1.000
_cell.length_c   1.000
_cell.angle_alpha   90.00
_cell.angle_beta   90.00
_cell.angle_gamma   90.00
#
_symmetry.space_group_name_H-M   'P 1'
#
loop_
_entity.id
_entity.type
_entity.pdbx_description
1 polymer ?
#
loop_
_entity_poly.entity_id
_entity_poly.type
_entity_poly.pdbx_seq_one_letter_code
_entity_poly.pdbx_strand_id
1 'polypeptide(L)'
;MKIAVFGASGYTGKLAVAEARRRGIDVVLVGRGAERLRAAASEAGFQDAETGVAEIRVADAEDHDALVAAFRDTDAVVNCAGPFTRWGEGVVRAAIAAGSHYVDITGEQPYIRHIFDTFGADAERAGVAVVPGVTDDGLPSDLITALTAARVGGEAEEIAIAVDIVSGGASRGTIRSMGALRETLLDGGLGYEDGQLSPRATARRKEIVLPGGSAPTPVVRFALPAVVTVPRHVRTRQVEGMASREVYELFTRLSPEMAEQVPEGPTAAQRKAMQWAFAVEVLGADGRHARGEVRGFDAYGTTAVIAVEAARRLAADGAPAGVLASAQAFDAAGFLDFLGDHGVSWSVGGGAEA
;
A
#
# COMPACT_ATOMS: atom_id res chain seq x y z
N MET A 1 18.89 -13.28 4.37
CA MET A 1 17.61 -12.97 3.71
C MET A 1 17.88 -11.95 2.63
N LYS A 2 17.35 -12.16 1.43
CA LYS A 2 17.58 -11.36 0.23
C LYS A 2 16.26 -10.88 -0.35
N ILE A 3 16.11 -9.56 -0.52
CA ILE A 3 14.91 -8.91 -1.05
C ILE A 3 15.20 -8.33 -2.44
N ALA A 4 14.39 -8.67 -3.44
CA ALA A 4 14.41 -8.02 -4.74
C ALA A 4 13.51 -6.77 -4.71
N VAL A 5 14.01 -5.64 -5.19
CA VAL A 5 13.21 -4.42 -5.39
C VAL A 5 13.03 -4.19 -6.88
N PHE A 6 11.82 -4.44 -7.41
CA PHE A 6 11.49 -4.14 -8.80
C PHE A 6 11.06 -2.67 -8.93
N GLY A 7 11.60 -1.97 -9.93
CA GLY A 7 11.47 -0.51 -10.01
C GLY A 7 12.44 0.23 -9.09
N ALA A 8 13.57 -0.41 -8.73
CA ALA A 8 14.57 0.12 -7.79
C ALA A 8 15.15 1.50 -8.17
N SER A 9 15.14 1.86 -9.46
CA SER A 9 15.61 3.18 -9.93
C SER A 9 14.51 4.26 -10.00
N GLY A 10 13.29 3.95 -9.55
CA GLY A 10 12.20 4.92 -9.42
C GLY A 10 12.18 5.58 -8.05
N TYR A 11 11.39 6.63 -7.89
CA TYR A 11 11.35 7.44 -6.67
C TYR A 11 11.18 6.63 -5.37
N THR A 12 10.07 5.89 -5.22
CA THR A 12 9.84 5.06 -4.02
C THR A 12 10.78 3.86 -3.96
N GLY A 13 11.14 3.28 -5.11
CA GLY A 13 12.10 2.17 -5.18
C GLY A 13 13.47 2.55 -4.60
N LYS A 14 13.96 3.76 -4.87
CA LYS A 14 15.20 4.29 -4.29
C LYS A 14 15.10 4.43 -2.76
N LEU A 15 13.95 4.87 -2.26
CA LEU A 15 13.71 4.95 -0.81
C LEU A 15 13.67 3.55 -0.17
N ALA A 16 13.04 2.57 -0.82
CA ALA A 16 13.02 1.18 -0.35
C ALA A 16 14.41 0.55 -0.33
N VAL A 17 15.24 0.79 -1.37
CA VAL A 17 16.63 0.33 -1.41
C VAL A 17 17.46 0.97 -0.30
N ALA A 18 17.32 2.28 -0.08
CA ALA A 18 18.02 2.98 1.00
C ALA A 18 17.60 2.47 2.38
N GLU A 19 16.31 2.18 2.57
CA GLU A 19 15.78 1.62 3.82
C GLU A 19 16.27 0.20 4.08
N ALA A 20 16.25 -0.68 3.06
CA ALA A 20 16.81 -2.02 3.16
C ALA A 20 18.30 -1.98 3.55
N ARG A 21 19.07 -1.09 2.91
CA ARG A 21 20.49 -0.89 3.25
C ARG A 21 20.69 -0.41 4.69
N ARG A 22 19.91 0.59 5.13
CA ARG A 22 19.98 1.12 6.50
C ARG A 22 19.78 0.02 7.55
N ARG A 23 19.01 -1.00 7.20
CA ARG A 23 18.70 -2.15 8.05
C ARG A 23 19.63 -3.35 7.83
N GLY A 24 20.64 -3.25 6.96
CA GLY A 24 21.57 -4.34 6.66
C GLY A 24 20.91 -5.52 5.95
N ILE A 25 19.85 -5.29 5.18
CA ILE A 25 19.16 -6.33 4.41
C ILE A 25 19.83 -6.46 3.04
N ASP A 26 20.16 -7.69 2.62
CA ASP A 26 20.69 -7.97 1.29
C ASP A 26 19.63 -7.63 0.24
N VAL A 27 19.97 -6.75 -0.71
CA VAL A 27 19.03 -6.24 -1.71
C VAL A 27 19.51 -6.52 -3.14
N VAL A 28 18.57 -6.94 -3.98
CA VAL A 28 18.74 -7.05 -5.43
C VAL A 28 17.96 -5.91 -6.08
N LEU A 29 18.64 -5.02 -6.79
CA LEU A 29 17.99 -3.95 -7.55
C LEU A 29 17.57 -4.49 -8.91
N VAL A 30 16.26 -4.49 -9.17
CA VAL A 30 15.68 -4.99 -10.42
C VAL A 30 14.97 -3.88 -11.19
N GLY A 31 15.20 -3.83 -12.49
CA GLY A 31 14.50 -2.92 -13.41
C GLY A 31 15.11 -2.90 -14.80
N ARG A 32 14.61 -2.02 -15.67
CA ARG A 32 14.93 -2.01 -17.11
C ARG A 32 16.27 -1.39 -17.49
N GLY A 33 16.82 -0.51 -16.66
CA GLY A 33 17.95 0.35 -17.04
C GLY A 33 19.17 0.13 -16.16
N ALA A 34 20.17 -0.63 -16.63
CA ALA A 34 21.38 -0.94 -15.88
C ALA A 34 22.07 0.31 -15.28
N GLU A 35 22.27 1.36 -16.09
CA GLU A 35 22.90 2.59 -15.61
C GLU A 35 22.09 3.30 -14.53
N ARG A 36 20.76 3.30 -14.64
CA ARG A 36 19.87 3.87 -13.63
C ARG A 36 19.89 3.07 -12.34
N LEU A 37 19.99 1.74 -12.44
CA LEU A 37 20.13 0.86 -11.27
C LEU A 37 21.48 1.08 -10.57
N ARG A 38 22.58 1.24 -11.33
CA ARG A 38 23.89 1.59 -10.76
C ARG A 38 23.87 2.95 -10.06
N ALA A 39 23.23 3.95 -10.68
CA ALA A 39 23.05 5.26 -10.05
C ALA A 39 22.23 5.17 -8.76
N ALA A 40 21.13 4.40 -8.76
CA ALA A 40 20.32 4.18 -7.56
C ALA A 40 21.08 3.45 -6.44
N ALA A 41 21.85 2.40 -6.78
CA ALA A 41 22.72 1.71 -5.83
C ALA A 41 23.76 2.67 -5.24
N SER A 42 24.37 3.50 -6.08
CA SER A 42 25.33 4.54 -5.69
C SER A 42 24.69 5.58 -4.75
N GLU A 43 23.50 6.09 -5.08
CA GLU A 43 22.73 7.03 -4.24
C GLU A 43 22.38 6.44 -2.87
N ALA A 44 22.09 5.14 -2.81
CA ALA A 44 21.84 4.44 -1.56
C ALA A 44 23.12 4.16 -0.75
N GLY A 45 24.30 4.27 -1.37
CA GLY A 45 25.61 4.07 -0.71
C GLY A 45 26.20 2.66 -0.90
N PHE A 46 25.84 1.94 -1.96
CA PHE A 46 26.46 0.67 -2.34
C PHE A 46 27.64 0.88 -3.29
N GLN A 47 28.66 1.66 -2.86
CA GLN A 47 29.74 2.14 -3.73
C GLN A 47 31.08 1.40 -3.59
N ASP A 48 31.32 0.66 -2.50
CA ASP A 48 32.60 -0.02 -2.27
C ASP A 48 32.45 -1.38 -1.57
N ALA A 49 33.51 -2.20 -1.64
CA ALA A 49 33.52 -3.56 -1.08
C ALA A 49 33.46 -3.60 0.45
N GLU A 50 33.77 -2.49 1.14
CA GLU A 50 33.69 -2.38 2.59
C GLU A 50 32.26 -2.09 3.07
N THR A 51 31.47 -1.35 2.30
CA THR A 51 30.07 -1.01 2.60
C THR A 51 29.03 -1.92 1.94
N GLY A 52 29.48 -2.81 1.05
CA GLY A 52 28.68 -3.80 0.34
C GLY A 52 28.32 -3.37 -1.09
N VAL A 53 28.29 -4.33 -2.02
CA VAL A 53 27.87 -4.13 -3.40
C VAL A 53 26.47 -4.71 -3.58
N ALA A 54 25.49 -3.89 -3.95
CA ALA A 54 24.16 -4.40 -4.25
C ALA A 54 24.16 -5.17 -5.58
N GLU A 55 23.45 -6.29 -5.60
CA GLU A 55 23.27 -7.08 -6.80
C GLU A 55 22.30 -6.36 -7.76
N ILE A 56 22.68 -6.24 -9.04
CA ILE A 56 21.86 -5.57 -10.06
C ILE A 56 21.42 -6.61 -11.09
N ARG A 57 20.12 -6.73 -11.30
CA ARG A 57 19.54 -7.62 -12.32
C ARG A 57 18.62 -6.83 -13.24
N VAL A 58 18.85 -6.92 -14.54
CA VAL A 58 18.05 -6.18 -15.53
C VAL A 58 16.90 -7.06 -15.99
N ALA A 59 15.67 -6.54 -15.88
CA ALA A 59 14.47 -7.21 -16.37
C ALA A 59 13.40 -6.17 -16.75
N ASP A 60 12.67 -6.45 -17.83
CA ASP A 60 11.49 -5.68 -18.24
C ASP A 60 10.23 -6.27 -17.61
N ALA A 61 9.25 -5.41 -17.28
CA ALA A 61 7.96 -5.84 -16.75
C ALA A 61 7.20 -6.75 -17.73
N GLU A 62 7.50 -6.63 -19.03
CA GLU A 62 6.88 -7.42 -20.11
C GLU A 62 7.64 -8.71 -20.43
N ASP A 63 8.84 -8.92 -19.87
CA ASP A 63 9.67 -10.11 -20.11
C ASP A 63 9.59 -11.06 -18.91
N HIS A 64 8.66 -12.01 -18.98
CA HIS A 64 8.39 -12.95 -17.89
C HIS A 64 9.63 -13.78 -17.50
N ASP A 65 10.35 -14.34 -18.47
CA ASP A 65 11.50 -15.20 -18.19
C ASP A 65 12.65 -14.40 -17.58
N ALA A 66 12.88 -13.18 -18.05
CA ALA A 66 13.87 -12.29 -17.44
C ALA A 66 13.48 -11.88 -16.01
N LEU A 67 12.20 -11.62 -15.73
CA LEU A 67 11.73 -11.34 -14.38
C LEU A 67 11.90 -12.54 -13.45
N VAL A 68 11.52 -13.75 -13.90
CA VAL A 68 11.72 -14.97 -13.11
C VAL A 68 13.19 -15.16 -12.80
N ALA A 69 14.07 -15.05 -13.80
CA ALA A 69 15.51 -15.12 -13.59
C ALA A 69 16.02 -14.03 -12.63
N ALA A 70 15.46 -12.82 -12.71
CA ALA A 70 15.81 -11.72 -11.82
C ALA A 70 15.31 -11.90 -10.38
N PHE A 71 14.27 -12.69 -10.14
CA PHE A 71 13.73 -12.96 -8.81
C PHE A 71 14.21 -14.29 -8.20
N ARG A 72 14.89 -15.14 -8.95
CA ARG A 72 15.49 -16.37 -8.40
C ARG A 72 16.41 -16.09 -7.21
N ASP A 73 16.40 -16.98 -6.24
CA ASP A 73 17.21 -16.91 -5.01
C ASP A 73 16.94 -15.66 -4.14
N THR A 74 15.78 -15.01 -4.31
CA THR A 74 15.30 -13.98 -3.37
C THR A 74 14.14 -14.52 -2.55
N ASP A 75 14.09 -14.13 -1.28
CA ASP A 75 13.03 -14.57 -0.36
C ASP A 75 11.73 -13.78 -0.59
N ALA A 76 11.85 -12.51 -1.00
CA ALA A 76 10.72 -11.63 -1.27
C ALA A 76 11.01 -10.65 -2.39
N VAL A 77 9.95 -10.20 -3.07
CA VAL A 77 9.94 -9.16 -4.10
C VAL A 77 9.09 -7.99 -3.61
N VAL A 78 9.67 -6.79 -3.62
CA VAL A 78 9.00 -5.51 -3.41
C VAL A 78 8.81 -4.84 -4.77
N ASN A 79 7.58 -4.75 -5.26
CA ASN A 79 7.27 -4.07 -6.51
C ASN A 79 6.94 -2.58 -6.29
N CYS A 80 7.82 -1.71 -6.79
CA CYS A 80 7.69 -0.25 -6.76
C CYS A 80 7.39 0.37 -8.14
N ALA A 81 6.98 -0.40 -9.14
CA ALA A 81 6.83 0.05 -10.52
C ALA A 81 5.35 0.16 -10.95
N GLY A 82 4.75 1.33 -10.75
CA GLY A 82 3.44 1.68 -11.32
C GLY A 82 3.52 2.29 -12.74
N PRO A 83 2.38 2.39 -13.48
CA PRO A 83 1.03 1.99 -13.08
C PRO A 83 0.84 0.47 -12.97
N PHE A 84 0.24 0.02 -11.87
CA PHE A 84 0.16 -1.40 -11.50
C PHE A 84 -0.87 -2.17 -12.33
N THR A 85 -2.00 -1.54 -12.63
CA THR A 85 -3.00 -2.04 -13.60
C THR A 85 -2.41 -2.37 -14.98
N ARG A 86 -1.26 -1.79 -15.33
CA ARG A 86 -0.57 -2.06 -16.60
C ARG A 86 0.56 -3.07 -16.45
N TRP A 87 1.38 -2.92 -15.41
CA TRP A 87 2.66 -3.64 -15.30
C TRP A 87 2.74 -4.63 -14.13
N GLY A 88 1.86 -4.51 -13.14
CA GLY A 88 1.94 -5.27 -11.90
C GLY A 88 1.72 -6.77 -12.09
N GLU A 89 0.84 -7.16 -13.02
CA GLU A 89 0.50 -8.57 -13.27
C GLU A 89 1.71 -9.41 -13.68
N GLY A 90 2.54 -8.89 -14.60
CA GLY A 90 3.75 -9.59 -15.05
C GLY A 90 4.74 -9.82 -13.89
N VAL A 91 4.87 -8.83 -13.00
CA VAL A 91 5.80 -8.87 -11.87
C VAL A 91 5.34 -9.85 -10.79
N VAL A 92 4.06 -9.83 -10.38
CA VAL A 92 3.55 -10.79 -9.38
C VAL A 92 3.62 -12.21 -9.90
N ARG A 93 3.29 -12.43 -11.18
CA ARG A 93 3.35 -13.76 -11.82
C ARG A 93 4.78 -14.31 -11.80
N ALA A 94 5.76 -13.46 -12.10
CA ALA A 94 7.16 -13.85 -12.07
C ALA A 94 7.67 -14.10 -10.63
N ALA A 95 7.24 -13.31 -9.64
CA ALA A 95 7.60 -13.54 -8.24
C ALA A 95 7.09 -14.91 -7.73
N ILE A 96 5.83 -15.23 -8.02
CA ILE A 96 5.24 -16.54 -7.71
C ILE A 96 6.02 -17.68 -8.40
N ALA A 97 6.30 -17.53 -9.69
CA ALA A 97 7.06 -18.53 -10.45
C ALA A 97 8.51 -18.71 -9.97
N ALA A 98 9.11 -17.66 -9.40
CA ALA A 98 10.43 -17.72 -8.77
C ALA A 98 10.41 -18.33 -7.35
N GLY A 99 9.23 -18.54 -6.76
CA GLY A 99 9.09 -19.02 -5.38
C GLY A 99 9.38 -17.94 -4.33
N SER A 100 9.22 -16.67 -4.67
CA SER A 100 9.45 -15.54 -3.76
C SER A 100 8.12 -14.98 -3.24
N HIS A 101 8.10 -14.57 -1.97
CA HIS A 101 7.00 -13.75 -1.45
C HIS A 101 6.87 -12.45 -2.24
N TYR A 102 5.68 -11.86 -2.28
CA TYR A 102 5.43 -10.66 -3.06
C TYR A 102 4.72 -9.60 -2.23
N VAL A 103 5.20 -8.37 -2.32
CA VAL A 103 4.50 -7.18 -1.85
C VAL A 103 4.60 -6.08 -2.89
N ASP A 104 3.63 -5.17 -2.94
CA ASP A 104 3.67 -4.00 -3.80
C ASP A 104 3.13 -2.74 -3.11
N ILE A 105 3.45 -1.58 -3.67
CA ILE A 105 3.06 -0.27 -3.12
C ILE A 105 1.88 0.34 -3.88
N THR A 106 0.97 -0.48 -4.39
CA THR A 106 -0.16 0.00 -5.20
C THR A 106 -1.24 0.69 -4.35
N GLY A 107 -1.79 1.78 -4.86
CA GLY A 107 -3.07 2.33 -4.39
C GLY A 107 -4.25 1.93 -5.28
N GLU A 108 -4.01 1.10 -6.31
CA GLU A 108 -4.93 0.90 -7.42
C GLU A 108 -5.98 -0.19 -7.12
N GLN A 109 -7.17 0.19 -6.63
CA GLN A 109 -8.25 -0.75 -6.29
C GLN A 109 -8.55 -1.81 -7.38
N PRO A 110 -8.64 -1.48 -8.69
CA PRO A 110 -8.90 -2.48 -9.73
C PRO A 110 -7.80 -3.55 -9.80
N TYR A 111 -6.55 -3.14 -9.63
CA TYR A 111 -5.42 -4.05 -9.61
C TYR A 111 -5.41 -4.90 -8.34
N ILE A 112 -5.64 -4.31 -7.15
CA ILE A 112 -5.75 -5.07 -5.89
C ILE A 112 -6.82 -6.17 -6.02
N ARG A 113 -8.01 -5.80 -6.52
CA ARG A 113 -9.09 -6.76 -6.78
C ARG A 113 -8.63 -7.86 -7.73
N HIS A 114 -8.01 -7.49 -8.85
CA HIS A 114 -7.51 -8.45 -9.83
C HIS A 114 -6.51 -9.44 -9.22
N ILE A 115 -5.61 -8.98 -8.34
CA ILE A 115 -4.63 -9.84 -7.68
C ILE A 115 -5.31 -10.92 -6.84
N PHE A 116 -6.29 -10.52 -6.02
CA PHE A 116 -7.09 -11.46 -5.23
C PHE A 116 -7.91 -12.43 -6.09
N ASP A 117 -8.49 -11.95 -7.19
CA ASP A 117 -9.36 -12.76 -8.05
C ASP A 117 -8.55 -13.78 -8.89
N THR A 118 -7.25 -13.54 -9.11
CA THR A 118 -6.45 -14.28 -10.11
C THR A 118 -5.36 -15.16 -9.51
N PHE A 119 -4.65 -14.70 -8.46
CA PHE A 119 -3.38 -15.32 -8.06
C PHE A 119 -3.45 -16.22 -6.82
N GLY A 120 -4.61 -16.34 -6.17
CA GLY A 120 -4.77 -17.15 -4.93
C GLY A 120 -4.22 -18.56 -5.06
N ALA A 121 -4.77 -19.34 -6.02
CA ALA A 121 -4.39 -20.74 -6.22
C ALA A 121 -2.95 -20.94 -6.72
N ASP A 122 -2.40 -19.96 -7.46
CA ASP A 122 -1.03 -20.04 -7.95
C ASP A 122 -0.03 -19.75 -6.81
N ALA A 123 -0.30 -18.75 -5.97
CA ALA A 123 0.50 -18.43 -4.79
C ALA A 123 0.46 -19.57 -3.75
N GLU A 124 -0.71 -20.16 -3.49
CA GLU A 124 -0.85 -21.33 -2.61
C GLU A 124 0.00 -22.51 -3.09
N ARG A 125 -0.05 -22.82 -4.39
CA ARG A 125 0.70 -23.93 -4.99
C ARG A 125 2.21 -23.71 -4.97
N ALA A 126 2.63 -22.46 -5.14
CA ALA A 126 4.04 -22.07 -5.02
C ALA A 126 4.51 -21.99 -3.57
N GLY A 127 3.61 -22.03 -2.59
CA GLY A 127 3.95 -21.91 -1.17
C GLY A 127 4.37 -20.50 -0.75
N VAL A 128 3.94 -19.47 -1.48
CA VAL A 128 4.31 -18.08 -1.25
C VAL A 128 3.12 -17.22 -0.85
N ALA A 129 3.41 -16.13 -0.15
CA ALA A 129 2.44 -15.11 0.23
C ALA A 129 2.53 -13.91 -0.72
N VAL A 130 1.37 -13.41 -1.16
CA VAL A 130 1.22 -12.23 -2.02
C VAL A 130 0.37 -11.20 -1.28
N VAL A 131 0.94 -10.05 -0.97
CA VAL A 131 0.28 -8.98 -0.20
C VAL A 131 0.31 -7.67 -1.00
N PRO A 132 -0.73 -7.38 -1.80
CA PRO A 132 -0.81 -6.12 -2.55
C PRO A 132 -1.13 -4.94 -1.64
N GLY A 133 -0.74 -3.73 -2.05
CA GLY A 133 -1.14 -2.49 -1.40
C GLY A 133 -0.49 -2.20 -0.04
N VAL A 134 0.77 -2.60 0.15
CA VAL A 134 1.56 -2.28 1.35
C VAL A 134 2.15 -0.86 1.27
N THR A 135 1.26 0.12 1.17
CA THR A 135 1.55 1.55 1.08
C THR A 135 1.08 2.29 2.34
N ASP A 136 1.44 3.56 2.50
CA ASP A 136 1.07 4.43 3.63
C ASP A 136 -0.45 4.58 3.78
N ASP A 137 -1.19 4.49 2.68
CA ASP A 137 -2.65 4.53 2.65
C ASP A 137 -3.35 3.16 2.61
N GLY A 138 -2.59 2.08 2.46
CA GLY A 138 -3.11 0.72 2.29
C GLY A 138 -2.96 -0.12 3.54
N LEU A 139 -1.71 -0.43 3.95
CA LEU A 139 -1.46 -1.30 5.09
C LEU A 139 -1.97 -0.67 6.41
N PRO A 140 -1.63 0.59 6.76
CA PRO A 140 -2.10 1.16 8.03
C PRO A 140 -3.61 1.24 8.12
N SER A 141 -4.30 1.57 7.02
CA SER A 141 -5.76 1.69 6.99
C SER A 141 -6.46 0.33 7.10
N ASP A 142 -5.90 -0.73 6.51
CA ASP A 142 -6.38 -2.11 6.66
C ASP A 142 -6.21 -2.62 8.10
N LEU A 143 -5.02 -2.41 8.69
CA LEU A 143 -4.70 -2.86 10.05
C LEU A 143 -5.52 -2.13 11.11
N ILE A 144 -5.64 -0.80 11.04
CA ILE A 144 -6.45 -0.04 12.01
C ILE A 144 -7.93 -0.42 11.91
N THR A 145 -8.41 -0.75 10.70
CA THR A 145 -9.80 -1.21 10.51
C THR A 145 -10.04 -2.55 11.19
N ALA A 146 -9.11 -3.51 11.07
CA ALA A 146 -9.20 -4.79 11.76
C ALA A 146 -9.29 -4.61 13.30
N LEU A 147 -8.41 -3.78 13.87
CA LEU A 147 -8.41 -3.50 15.31
C LEU A 147 -9.68 -2.78 15.77
N THR A 148 -10.21 -1.87 14.95
CA THR A 148 -11.45 -1.14 15.26
C THR A 148 -12.67 -2.04 15.19
N ALA A 149 -12.77 -2.89 14.16
CA ALA A 149 -13.85 -3.85 14.02
C ALA A 149 -13.87 -4.87 15.16
N ALA A 150 -12.70 -5.27 15.67
CA ALA A 150 -12.59 -6.16 16.82
C ALA A 150 -13.25 -5.60 18.10
N ARG A 151 -13.32 -4.26 18.28
CA ARG A 151 -14.02 -3.63 19.42
C ARG A 151 -15.53 -3.73 19.36
N VAL A 152 -16.07 -3.80 18.15
CA VAL A 152 -17.49 -4.00 17.91
C VAL A 152 -17.86 -5.48 18.03
N GLY A 153 -16.92 -6.41 17.92
CA GLY A 153 -17.11 -7.83 18.26
C GLY A 153 -18.31 -8.49 17.59
N GLY A 154 -18.14 -9.01 16.37
CA GLY A 154 -19.20 -9.62 15.58
C GLY A 154 -19.16 -9.15 14.13
N GLU A 155 -20.31 -9.20 13.46
CA GLU A 155 -20.46 -8.62 12.12
C GLU A 155 -20.64 -7.10 12.21
N ALA A 156 -19.90 -6.37 11.37
CA ALA A 156 -20.08 -4.93 11.19
C ALA A 156 -21.22 -4.67 10.19
N GLU A 157 -22.16 -3.79 10.54
CA GLU A 157 -23.16 -3.29 9.61
C GLU A 157 -22.52 -2.32 8.61
N GLU A 158 -21.65 -1.44 9.09
CA GLU A 158 -21.01 -0.40 8.29
C GLU A 158 -19.58 -0.16 8.75
N ILE A 159 -18.67 -0.05 7.78
CA ILE A 159 -17.30 0.42 7.98
C ILE A 159 -17.07 1.63 7.08
N ALA A 160 -16.83 2.77 7.72
CA ALA A 160 -16.55 4.05 7.08
C ALA A 160 -15.08 4.41 7.29
N ILE A 161 -14.32 4.55 6.21
CA ILE A 161 -12.89 4.87 6.24
C ILE A 161 -12.70 6.24 5.59
N ALA A 162 -12.25 7.23 6.35
CA ALA A 162 -11.96 8.56 5.84
C ALA A 162 -10.46 8.85 5.87
N VAL A 163 -9.95 9.40 4.77
CA VAL A 163 -8.57 9.86 4.65
C VAL A 163 -8.49 11.38 4.70
N ASP A 164 -7.45 11.88 5.36
CA ASP A 164 -7.02 13.27 5.27
C ASP A 164 -5.53 13.35 4.93
N ILE A 165 -5.17 14.29 4.05
CA ILE A 165 -3.83 14.40 3.47
C ILE A 165 -3.39 15.85 3.39
N VAL A 166 -2.24 16.13 3.99
CA VAL A 166 -1.47 17.34 3.73
C VAL A 166 -0.38 16.98 2.72
N SER A 167 -0.56 17.42 1.47
CA SER A 167 0.34 17.07 0.39
C SER A 167 1.55 18.01 0.30
N GLY A 168 2.72 17.41 0.10
CA GLY A 168 3.97 18.09 -0.26
C GLY A 168 4.33 17.92 -1.75
N GLY A 169 3.38 17.48 -2.58
CA GLY A 169 3.57 17.14 -4.00
C GLY A 169 3.49 15.63 -4.28
N ALA A 170 3.46 15.27 -5.57
CA ALA A 170 3.36 13.89 -6.03
C ALA A 170 4.60 13.47 -6.83
N SER A 171 4.97 12.19 -6.74
CA SER A 171 5.99 11.59 -7.60
C SER A 171 5.45 11.37 -9.01
N ARG A 172 6.34 11.28 -10.01
CA ARG A 172 5.94 10.92 -11.37
C ARG A 172 5.21 9.59 -11.43
N GLY A 173 5.59 8.63 -10.58
CA GLY A 173 4.92 7.33 -10.46
C GLY A 173 3.48 7.47 -9.99
N THR A 174 3.25 8.26 -8.94
CA THR A 174 1.92 8.57 -8.41
C THR A 174 1.06 9.28 -9.45
N ILE A 175 1.60 10.30 -10.14
CA ILE A 175 0.87 11.04 -11.18
C ILE A 175 0.43 10.11 -12.32
N ARG A 176 1.32 9.24 -12.80
CA ARG A 176 0.99 8.27 -13.86
C ARG A 176 -0.06 7.26 -13.39
N SER A 177 0.05 6.77 -12.15
CA SER A 177 -0.89 5.79 -11.59
C SER A 177 -2.28 6.40 -11.39
N MET A 178 -2.36 7.58 -10.77
CA MET A 178 -3.61 8.31 -10.59
C MET A 178 -4.23 8.76 -11.92
N GLY A 179 -3.39 9.18 -12.88
CA GLY A 179 -3.83 9.50 -14.23
C GLY A 179 -4.41 8.30 -14.98
N ALA A 180 -3.81 7.11 -14.85
CA ALA A 180 -4.33 5.87 -15.44
C ALA A 180 -5.67 5.45 -14.80
N LEU A 181 -5.92 5.83 -13.54
CA LEU A 181 -7.16 5.54 -12.82
C LEU A 181 -8.16 6.71 -12.81
N ARG A 182 -7.94 7.76 -13.60
CA ARG A 182 -8.72 9.00 -13.52
C ARG A 182 -10.24 8.74 -13.58
N GLU A 183 -10.69 7.92 -14.51
CA GLU A 183 -12.11 7.58 -14.65
C GLU A 183 -12.65 6.86 -13.41
N THR A 184 -11.90 5.86 -12.89
CA THR A 184 -12.24 5.16 -11.65
C THR A 184 -12.34 6.10 -10.46
N LEU A 185 -11.44 7.09 -10.36
CA LEU A 185 -11.47 8.09 -9.29
C LEU A 185 -12.68 9.02 -9.42
N LEU A 186 -13.03 9.46 -10.64
CA LEU A 186 -14.20 10.31 -10.90
C LEU A 186 -15.52 9.57 -10.62
N ASP A 187 -15.56 8.26 -10.85
CA ASP A 187 -16.70 7.40 -10.55
C ASP A 187 -16.76 6.98 -9.06
N GLY A 188 -15.91 7.55 -8.20
CA GLY A 188 -15.89 7.32 -6.75
C GLY A 188 -15.22 6.00 -6.30
N GLY A 189 -14.63 5.25 -7.23
CA GLY A 189 -13.99 3.97 -6.97
C GLY A 189 -14.97 2.86 -6.59
N LEU A 190 -14.41 1.77 -6.05
CA LEU A 190 -15.18 0.63 -5.57
C LEU A 190 -15.82 0.91 -4.20
N GLY A 191 -16.93 0.25 -3.94
CA GLY A 191 -17.52 0.06 -2.62
C GLY A 191 -17.89 -1.40 -2.41
N TYR A 192 -17.85 -1.83 -1.16
CA TYR A 192 -18.30 -3.16 -0.77
C TYR A 192 -19.72 -3.09 -0.19
N GLU A 193 -20.59 -3.98 -0.64
CA GLU A 193 -21.94 -4.17 -0.07
C GLU A 193 -22.37 -5.64 -0.25
N ASP A 194 -22.79 -6.28 0.83
CA ASP A 194 -23.42 -7.61 0.84
C ASP A 194 -22.70 -8.65 -0.03
N GLY A 195 -21.37 -8.77 0.16
CA GLY A 195 -20.55 -9.74 -0.57
C GLY A 195 -20.06 -9.28 -1.95
N GLN A 196 -20.39 -8.05 -2.39
CA GLN A 196 -20.09 -7.58 -3.74
C GLN A 196 -19.23 -6.31 -3.74
N LEU A 197 -18.18 -6.30 -4.56
CA LEU A 197 -17.39 -5.12 -4.91
C LEU A 197 -17.87 -4.53 -6.24
N SER A 198 -18.39 -3.31 -6.21
CA SER A 198 -18.88 -2.61 -7.40
C SER A 198 -18.52 -1.12 -7.37
N PRO A 199 -18.43 -0.44 -8.55
CA PRO A 199 -18.26 1.00 -8.61
C PRO A 199 -19.39 1.75 -7.90
N ARG A 200 -19.05 2.78 -7.12
CA ARG A 200 -20.04 3.60 -6.38
C ARG A 200 -19.62 5.06 -6.31
N ALA A 201 -20.30 5.89 -7.09
CA ALA A 201 -20.00 7.32 -7.21
C ALA A 201 -20.40 8.17 -6.00
N THR A 202 -21.36 7.73 -5.19
CA THR A 202 -21.90 8.54 -4.08
C THR A 202 -21.64 7.89 -2.74
N ALA A 203 -21.18 8.69 -1.77
CA ALA A 203 -20.99 8.25 -0.39
C ALA A 203 -22.34 8.19 0.31
N ARG A 204 -22.53 7.13 1.11
CA ARG A 204 -23.73 7.01 1.96
C ARG A 204 -23.66 8.05 3.05
N ARG A 205 -22.52 8.13 3.74
CA ARG A 205 -22.23 9.23 4.65
C ARG A 205 -21.95 10.52 3.89
N LYS A 206 -22.49 11.63 4.41
CA LYS A 206 -22.23 12.98 3.88
C LYS A 206 -21.17 13.72 4.67
N GLU A 207 -20.94 13.31 5.90
CA GLU A 207 -19.97 13.89 6.81
C GLU A 207 -19.35 12.82 7.71
N ILE A 208 -18.13 13.08 8.14
CA ILE A 208 -17.40 12.25 9.12
C ILE A 208 -16.43 13.13 9.91
N VAL A 209 -16.12 12.76 11.14
CA VAL A 209 -15.06 13.42 11.90
C VAL A 209 -13.72 12.93 11.36
N LEU A 210 -13.07 13.76 10.53
CA LEU A 210 -11.72 13.51 10.01
C LEU A 210 -10.72 13.30 11.15
N PRO A 211 -9.58 12.63 10.89
CA PRO A 211 -8.56 12.38 11.90
C PRO A 211 -8.17 13.64 12.66
N GLY A 212 -8.48 13.69 13.96
CA GLY A 212 -8.14 14.81 14.86
C GLY A 212 -8.97 16.07 14.67
N GLY A 213 -9.97 16.01 13.80
CA GLY A 213 -11.09 16.91 13.88
C GLY A 213 -11.91 16.66 15.14
N SER A 214 -12.58 17.70 15.61
CA SER A 214 -13.59 17.62 16.67
C SER A 214 -15.02 17.80 16.14
N ALA A 215 -15.16 18.09 14.84
CA ALA A 215 -16.43 18.33 14.18
C ALA A 215 -16.55 17.51 12.89
N PRO A 216 -17.77 17.09 12.50
CA PRO A 216 -18.02 16.46 11.22
C PRO A 216 -17.57 17.37 10.06
N THR A 217 -16.91 16.77 9.07
CA THR A 217 -16.48 17.42 7.84
C THR A 217 -17.23 16.82 6.66
N PRO A 218 -17.75 17.62 5.71
CA PRO A 218 -18.34 17.10 4.49
C PRO A 218 -17.35 16.25 3.69
N VAL A 219 -17.80 15.08 3.24
CA VAL A 219 -16.96 14.12 2.51
C VAL A 219 -17.57 13.67 1.20
N VAL A 220 -16.69 13.20 0.32
CA VAL A 220 -17.01 12.55 -0.95
C VAL A 220 -16.37 11.17 -1.00
N ARG A 221 -16.78 10.33 -1.97
CA ARG A 221 -16.16 9.02 -2.15
C ARG A 221 -14.71 9.15 -2.56
N PHE A 222 -13.90 8.23 -2.06
CA PHE A 222 -12.49 8.14 -2.37
C PHE A 222 -12.06 6.67 -2.46
N ALA A 223 -11.24 6.37 -3.47
CA ALA A 223 -10.88 5.00 -3.85
C ALA A 223 -9.75 4.44 -2.97
N LEU A 224 -10.03 4.20 -1.68
CA LEU A 224 -9.04 3.66 -0.74
C LEU A 224 -8.78 2.15 -0.92
N PRO A 225 -7.53 1.68 -0.87
CA PRO A 225 -7.19 0.25 -0.94
C PRO A 225 -7.99 -0.63 0.03
N ALA A 226 -8.16 -0.14 1.27
CA ALA A 226 -8.86 -0.84 2.35
C ALA A 226 -10.29 -1.28 2.00
N VAL A 227 -10.96 -0.61 1.06
CA VAL A 227 -12.30 -1.01 0.62
C VAL A 227 -12.29 -2.40 -0.03
N VAL A 228 -11.18 -2.79 -0.66
CA VAL A 228 -11.02 -4.09 -1.32
C VAL A 228 -10.50 -5.15 -0.34
N THR A 229 -9.62 -4.77 0.59
CA THR A 229 -8.91 -5.69 1.48
C THR A 229 -9.68 -5.99 2.77
N VAL A 230 -10.36 -5.01 3.38
CA VAL A 230 -11.09 -5.18 4.66
C VAL A 230 -12.14 -6.29 4.62
N PRO A 231 -12.99 -6.41 3.58
CA PRO A 231 -13.98 -7.48 3.51
C PRO A 231 -13.39 -8.90 3.44
N ARG A 232 -12.06 -9.05 3.29
CA ARG A 232 -11.38 -10.35 3.29
C ARG A 232 -11.13 -10.89 4.69
N HIS A 233 -11.12 -10.03 5.70
CA HIS A 233 -10.80 -10.41 7.09
C HIS A 233 -11.77 -9.87 8.14
N VAL A 234 -12.57 -8.85 7.81
CA VAL A 234 -13.67 -8.39 8.65
C VAL A 234 -15.00 -8.85 8.05
N ARG A 235 -15.83 -9.52 8.85
CA ARG A 235 -17.22 -9.79 8.48
C ARG A 235 -17.98 -8.48 8.55
N THR A 236 -18.39 -7.97 7.40
CA THR A 236 -19.08 -6.71 7.28
C THR A 236 -20.12 -6.77 6.17
N ARG A 237 -21.19 -6.00 6.30
CA ARG A 237 -22.14 -5.79 5.19
C ARG A 237 -21.66 -4.70 4.25
N GLN A 238 -20.98 -3.67 4.75
CA GLN A 238 -20.60 -2.50 3.95
C GLN A 238 -19.22 -1.95 4.29
N VAL A 239 -18.48 -1.55 3.25
CA VAL A 239 -17.23 -0.77 3.41
C VAL A 239 -17.22 0.37 2.40
N GLU A 240 -17.00 1.60 2.87
CA GLU A 240 -16.77 2.76 2.02
C GLU A 240 -15.53 3.56 2.42
N GLY A 241 -14.79 4.00 1.41
CA GLY A 241 -13.67 4.93 1.50
C GLY A 241 -14.11 6.34 1.10
N MET A 242 -13.64 7.33 1.84
CA MET A 242 -14.06 8.73 1.73
C MET A 242 -12.89 9.68 1.97
N ALA A 243 -13.02 10.92 1.49
CA ALA A 243 -12.08 12.00 1.75
C ALA A 243 -12.81 13.34 1.79
N SER A 244 -12.15 14.38 2.31
CA SER A 244 -12.59 15.76 2.11
C SER A 244 -12.65 16.10 0.62
N ARG A 245 -13.43 17.13 0.26
CA ARG A 245 -13.49 17.60 -1.13
C ARG A 245 -12.13 18.08 -1.60
N GLU A 246 -11.37 18.72 -0.73
CA GLU A 246 -10.02 19.24 -0.99
C GLU A 246 -9.06 18.11 -1.35
N VAL A 247 -9.07 17.01 -0.61
CA VAL A 247 -8.25 15.82 -0.90
C VAL A 247 -8.71 15.16 -2.20
N TYR A 248 -10.02 14.99 -2.41
CA TYR A 248 -10.55 14.46 -3.67
C TYR A 248 -10.08 15.29 -4.89
N GLU A 249 -10.14 16.60 -4.80
CA GLU A 249 -9.72 17.51 -5.86
C GLU A 249 -8.20 17.49 -6.10
N LEU A 250 -7.39 17.22 -5.07
CA LEU A 250 -5.95 17.08 -5.22
C LEU A 250 -5.60 15.93 -6.19
N PHE A 251 -6.24 14.77 -6.03
CA PHE A 251 -5.93 13.58 -6.83
C PHE A 251 -6.63 13.58 -8.20
N THR A 252 -7.88 14.06 -8.27
CA THR A 252 -8.63 14.09 -9.54
C THR A 252 -8.17 15.17 -10.52
N ARG A 253 -7.25 16.05 -10.13
CA ARG A 253 -6.57 16.99 -11.06
C ARG A 253 -5.34 16.38 -11.74
N LEU A 254 -4.84 15.24 -11.27
CA LEU A 254 -3.67 14.61 -11.87
C LEU A 254 -4.01 14.00 -13.23
N SER A 255 -3.10 14.15 -14.19
CA SER A 255 -3.16 13.52 -15.50
C SER A 255 -1.79 12.96 -15.89
N PRO A 256 -1.73 11.92 -16.74
CA PRO A 256 -0.45 11.33 -17.14
C PRO A 256 0.53 12.32 -17.77
N GLU A 257 0.02 13.31 -18.51
CA GLU A 257 0.82 14.33 -19.21
C GLU A 257 1.60 15.23 -18.25
N MET A 258 1.10 15.42 -17.03
CA MET A 258 1.77 16.22 -16.00
C MET A 258 3.06 15.57 -15.51
N ALA A 259 3.17 14.23 -15.57
CA ALA A 259 4.30 13.50 -15.01
C ALA A 259 5.64 13.88 -15.66
N GLU A 260 5.64 14.24 -16.94
CA GLU A 260 6.88 14.62 -17.65
C GLU A 260 7.34 16.04 -17.33
N GLN A 261 6.44 16.87 -16.76
CA GLN A 261 6.68 18.30 -16.53
C GLN A 261 7.14 18.61 -15.10
N VAL A 262 7.16 17.61 -14.21
CA VAL A 262 7.49 17.78 -12.79
C VAL A 262 8.81 17.08 -12.42
N PRO A 263 9.45 17.42 -11.29
CA PRO A 263 10.54 16.63 -10.73
C PRO A 263 10.17 15.16 -10.53
N GLU A 264 11.16 14.27 -10.38
CA GLU A 264 10.92 12.84 -10.17
C GLU A 264 9.95 12.56 -8.99
N GLY A 265 10.13 13.33 -7.92
CA GLY A 265 9.21 13.39 -6.79
C GLY A 265 9.63 14.46 -5.79
N PRO A 266 8.92 14.53 -4.65
CA PRO A 266 9.20 15.50 -3.60
C PRO A 266 10.63 15.44 -3.06
N THR A 267 11.16 16.56 -2.60
CA THR A 267 12.42 16.59 -1.84
C THR A 267 12.22 16.02 -0.43
N ALA A 268 13.29 15.67 0.27
CA ALA A 268 13.22 15.24 1.67
C ALA A 268 12.55 16.28 2.58
N ALA A 269 12.77 17.58 2.32
CA ALA A 269 12.12 18.66 3.07
C ALA A 269 10.61 18.71 2.81
N GLN A 270 10.18 18.58 1.55
CA GLN A 270 8.76 18.51 1.20
C GLN A 270 8.09 17.27 1.80
N ARG A 271 8.76 16.11 1.77
CA ARG A 271 8.27 14.89 2.41
C ARG A 271 8.06 15.03 3.91
N LYS A 272 9.01 15.66 4.63
CA LYS A 272 8.87 15.93 6.07
C LYS A 272 7.67 16.81 6.43
N ALA A 273 7.20 17.64 5.48
CA ALA A 273 6.01 18.46 5.67
C ALA A 273 4.71 17.73 5.31
N MET A 274 4.78 16.54 4.71
CA MET A 274 3.61 15.74 4.39
C MET A 274 3.00 15.15 5.65
N GLN A 275 1.67 15.06 5.66
CA GLN A 275 0.90 14.35 6.68
C GLN A 275 -0.15 13.50 5.98
N TRP A 276 -0.41 12.33 6.54
CA TRP A 276 -1.49 11.46 6.13
C TRP A 276 -2.16 10.89 7.37
N ALA A 277 -3.46 10.71 7.30
CA ALA A 277 -4.23 10.20 8.42
C ALA A 277 -5.49 9.47 7.94
N PHE A 278 -5.88 8.45 8.70
CA PHE A 278 -7.10 7.69 8.49
C PHE A 278 -7.94 7.68 9.76
N ALA A 279 -9.24 7.87 9.61
CA ALA A 279 -10.24 7.66 10.63
C ALA A 279 -11.14 6.52 10.16
N VAL A 280 -11.37 5.55 11.04
CA VAL A 280 -12.25 4.42 10.79
C VAL A 280 -13.39 4.48 11.79
N GLU A 281 -14.61 4.49 11.32
CA GLU A 281 -15.80 4.32 12.14
C GLU A 281 -16.46 2.99 11.79
N VAL A 282 -16.67 2.16 12.81
CA VAL A 282 -17.36 0.86 12.67
C VAL A 282 -18.66 0.89 13.46
N LEU A 283 -19.75 0.53 12.80
CA LEU A 283 -21.04 0.25 13.40
C LEU A 283 -21.31 -1.25 13.35
N GLY A 284 -21.59 -1.86 14.50
CA GLY A 284 -21.99 -3.26 14.62
C GLY A 284 -23.46 -3.49 14.28
N ALA A 285 -23.79 -4.71 13.86
CA ALA A 285 -25.18 -5.12 13.68
C ALA A 285 -26.01 -5.03 14.99
N ASP A 286 -25.35 -4.99 16.15
CA ASP A 286 -25.95 -4.82 17.48
C ASP A 286 -26.00 -3.36 17.96
N GLY A 287 -25.59 -2.40 17.12
CA GLY A 287 -25.56 -0.97 17.44
C GLY A 287 -24.32 -0.52 18.22
N ARG A 288 -23.34 -1.39 18.49
CA ARG A 288 -22.06 -0.94 19.07
C ARG A 288 -21.26 -0.11 18.06
N HIS A 289 -20.58 0.91 18.57
CA HIS A 289 -19.72 1.79 17.78
C HIS A 289 -18.28 1.72 18.28
N ALA A 290 -17.33 1.73 17.33
CA ALA A 290 -15.92 1.91 17.60
C ALA A 290 -15.30 2.87 16.60
N ARG A 291 -14.24 3.56 17.02
CA ARG A 291 -13.50 4.51 16.20
C ARG A 291 -12.01 4.27 16.32
N GLY A 292 -11.36 4.08 15.18
CA GLY A 292 -9.91 3.97 15.07
C GLY A 292 -9.34 5.19 14.36
N GLU A 293 -8.11 5.54 14.71
CA GLU A 293 -7.31 6.51 13.96
C GLU A 293 -5.89 6.01 13.79
N VAL A 294 -5.29 6.28 12.64
CA VAL A 294 -3.85 6.09 12.39
C VAL A 294 -3.33 7.26 11.56
N ARG A 295 -2.16 7.78 11.90
CA ARG A 295 -1.58 8.97 11.26
C ARG A 295 -0.09 8.89 11.19
N GLY A 296 0.48 9.48 10.15
CA GLY A 296 1.92 9.62 10.02
C GLY A 296 2.31 10.79 9.14
N PHE A 297 3.62 10.83 8.88
CA PHE A 297 4.28 11.85 8.07
C PHE A 297 5.00 11.16 6.91
N ASP A 298 5.56 11.94 5.98
CA ASP A 298 6.40 11.41 4.90
C ASP A 298 5.78 10.17 4.22
N ALA A 299 4.71 10.36 3.44
CA ALA A 299 3.98 9.28 2.77
C ALA A 299 4.91 8.28 2.05
N TYR A 300 5.88 8.79 1.27
CA TYR A 300 6.79 7.95 0.50
C TYR A 300 7.85 7.25 1.35
N GLY A 301 8.39 7.92 2.36
CA GLY A 301 9.35 7.33 3.29
C GLY A 301 8.69 6.24 4.14
N THR A 302 7.48 6.50 4.63
CA THR A 302 6.66 5.51 5.34
C THR A 302 6.34 4.32 4.43
N THR A 303 5.93 4.55 3.18
CA THR A 303 5.70 3.47 2.21
C THR A 303 6.95 2.61 1.98
N ALA A 304 8.13 3.20 1.90
CA ALA A 304 9.38 2.45 1.80
C ALA A 304 9.65 1.58 3.04
N VAL A 305 9.43 2.11 4.24
CA VAL A 305 9.54 1.38 5.52
C VAL A 305 8.55 0.21 5.56
N ILE A 306 7.29 0.48 5.24
CA ILE A 306 6.21 -0.52 5.20
C ILE A 306 6.55 -1.64 4.23
N ALA A 307 6.95 -1.32 3.00
CA ALA A 307 7.20 -2.33 1.98
C ALA A 307 8.41 -3.23 2.33
N VAL A 308 9.50 -2.63 2.84
CA VAL A 308 10.68 -3.39 3.30
C VAL A 308 10.34 -4.23 4.53
N GLU A 309 9.59 -3.70 5.50
CA GLU A 309 9.20 -4.46 6.68
C GLU A 309 8.24 -5.59 6.35
N ALA A 310 7.26 -5.36 5.49
CA ALA A 310 6.32 -6.38 5.04
C ALA A 310 7.08 -7.54 4.37
N ALA A 311 7.96 -7.24 3.41
CA ALA A 311 8.79 -8.25 2.75
C ALA A 311 9.71 -8.99 3.75
N ARG A 312 10.30 -8.29 4.72
CA ARG A 312 11.11 -8.89 5.78
C ARG A 312 10.29 -9.86 6.65
N ARG A 313 9.09 -9.45 7.09
CA ARG A 313 8.20 -10.30 7.92
C ARG A 313 7.77 -11.54 7.16
N LEU A 314 7.38 -11.40 5.89
CA LEU A 314 7.01 -12.56 5.07
C LEU A 314 8.18 -13.56 4.95
N ALA A 315 9.40 -13.07 4.71
CA ALA A 315 10.58 -13.92 4.54
C ALA A 315 11.12 -14.52 5.86
N ALA A 316 11.06 -13.78 6.97
CA ALA A 316 11.67 -14.19 8.24
C ALA A 316 10.68 -14.85 9.21
N ASP A 317 9.47 -14.31 9.30
CA ASP A 317 8.46 -14.71 10.28
C ASP A 317 7.43 -15.68 9.65
N GLY A 318 7.31 -15.63 8.31
CA GLY A 318 6.38 -16.45 7.53
C GLY A 318 4.96 -15.87 7.49
N ALA A 319 4.17 -16.35 6.53
CA ALA A 319 2.73 -16.08 6.43
C ALA A 319 2.04 -17.25 5.72
N PRO A 320 0.71 -17.39 5.82
CA PRO A 320 -0.02 -18.32 4.99
C PRO A 320 0.29 -18.10 3.50
N ALA A 321 0.39 -19.19 2.74
CA ALA A 321 0.49 -19.09 1.29
C ALA A 321 -0.85 -18.62 0.70
N GLY A 322 -0.79 -17.92 -0.44
CA GLY A 322 -1.96 -17.34 -1.09
C GLY A 322 -1.90 -15.81 -1.18
N VAL A 323 -3.00 -15.20 -1.63
CA VAL A 323 -3.17 -13.75 -1.67
C VAL A 323 -3.84 -13.28 -0.38
N LEU A 324 -3.20 -12.38 0.34
CA LEU A 324 -3.61 -11.94 1.67
C LEU A 324 -3.81 -10.43 1.72
N ALA A 325 -4.83 -9.99 2.47
CA ALA A 325 -4.88 -8.62 2.97
C ALA A 325 -3.80 -8.40 4.05
N SER A 326 -3.42 -7.15 4.31
CA SER A 326 -2.37 -6.85 5.30
C SER A 326 -2.69 -7.43 6.68
N ALA A 327 -3.94 -7.32 7.15
CA ALA A 327 -4.37 -7.87 8.44
C ALA A 327 -4.48 -9.41 8.47
N GLN A 328 -4.44 -10.07 7.30
CA GLN A 328 -4.33 -11.54 7.23
C GLN A 328 -2.87 -11.99 7.22
N ALA A 329 -1.96 -11.17 6.70
CA ALA A 329 -0.54 -11.46 6.61
C ALA A 329 0.24 -11.09 7.88
N PHE A 330 -0.21 -10.09 8.63
CA PHE A 330 0.56 -9.51 9.73
C PHE A 330 -0.27 -9.29 10.99
N ASP A 331 0.38 -9.41 12.15
CA ASP A 331 -0.20 -8.94 13.42
C ASP A 331 -0.43 -7.43 13.38
N ALA A 332 -1.69 -7.01 13.47
CA ALA A 332 -2.10 -5.64 13.22
C ALA A 332 -1.51 -4.65 14.23
N ALA A 333 -1.57 -4.98 15.53
CA ALA A 333 -1.03 -4.11 16.58
C ALA A 333 0.50 -4.05 16.48
N GLY A 334 1.18 -5.20 16.38
CA GLY A 334 2.64 -5.25 16.32
C GLY A 334 3.25 -4.65 15.05
N PHE A 335 2.54 -4.59 13.92
CA PHE A 335 2.99 -3.82 12.76
C PHE A 335 2.80 -2.32 12.97
N LEU A 336 1.63 -1.88 13.46
CA LEU A 336 1.40 -0.46 13.74
C LEU A 336 2.33 0.09 14.83
N ASP A 337 2.63 -0.70 15.85
CA ASP A 337 3.60 -0.35 16.90
C ASP A 337 5.02 -0.23 16.36
N PHE A 338 5.43 -1.11 15.44
CA PHE A 338 6.70 -0.97 14.73
C PHE A 338 6.77 0.35 13.94
N LEU A 339 5.67 0.76 13.30
CA LEU A 339 5.60 2.05 12.61
C LEU A 339 5.66 3.25 13.57
N GLY A 340 5.43 3.03 14.87
CA GLY A 340 5.66 4.00 15.95
C GLY A 340 7.05 4.62 15.91
N ASP A 341 8.07 3.80 15.74
CA ASP A 341 9.48 4.23 15.63
C ASP A 341 9.76 5.02 14.34
N HIS A 342 8.81 5.02 13.42
CA HIS A 342 8.86 5.70 12.13
C HIS A 342 7.87 6.88 12.04
N GLY A 343 7.38 7.37 13.19
CA GLY A 343 6.54 8.57 13.26
C GLY A 343 5.07 8.32 12.92
N VAL A 344 4.63 7.07 12.95
CA VAL A 344 3.21 6.71 12.87
C VAL A 344 2.63 6.62 14.27
N SER A 345 1.43 7.15 14.47
CA SER A 345 0.68 7.01 15.72
C SER A 345 -0.69 6.43 15.40
N TRP A 346 -1.22 5.62 16.32
CA TRP A 346 -2.52 5.01 16.14
C TRP A 346 -3.27 4.89 17.46
N SER A 347 -4.60 4.82 17.39
CA SER A 347 -5.45 4.62 18.56
C SER A 347 -6.77 3.96 18.14
N VAL A 348 -7.37 3.20 19.06
CA VAL A 348 -8.72 2.66 18.89
C VAL A 348 -9.53 2.93 20.16
N GLY A 349 -10.60 3.70 20.00
CA GLY A 349 -11.58 4.03 21.03
C GLY A 349 -12.94 3.40 20.77
N GLY A 350 -13.78 3.37 21.81
CA GLY A 350 -15.09 2.72 21.76
C GLY A 350 -15.03 1.21 22.04
N GLY A 351 -16.20 0.63 22.33
CA GLY A 351 -16.36 -0.76 22.74
C GLY A 351 -16.29 -1.00 24.26
N ALA A 352 -17.25 -0.44 25.00
CA ALA A 352 -18.01 -1.07 26.11
C ALA A 352 -18.71 0.00 26.98
N GLU A 353 -20.04 -0.06 27.07
CA GLU A 353 -20.68 -0.24 28.38
C GLU A 353 -21.36 -1.61 28.33
N ALA A 354 -21.05 -2.45 29.30
CA ALA A 354 -21.77 -3.69 29.58
C ALA A 354 -22.93 -3.39 30.53
#